data_AF-A0A9X2CV89-F1
#
_entry.id   AF-A0A9X2CV89-F1
#
_cell.length_a   1.000
_cell.length_b   1.000
_cell.length_c   1.000
_cell.angle_alpha   90.00
_cell.angle_beta   90.00
_cell.angle_gamma   90.00
#
_symmetry.space_group_name_H-M   'P 1'
#
loop_
_entity.id
_entity.type
_entity.pdbx_description
1 polymer ?
#
loop_
_entity_poly.entity_id
_entity_poly.type
_entity_poly.pdbx_seq_one_letter_code
_entity_poly.pdbx_strand_id
1 'polypeptide(L)' 'MNHDVDYDRDGDREDALSVTSVMQALQSSLEQEEEMMRNYLILAERIHDNDVLKTRLENFAEGNAKRSRQLIDELSLNE' A
#
# COMPACT_ATOMS: atom_id res chain seq x y z
N MET A 1 -37.02 30.57 -23.29
CA MET A 1 -37.78 29.35 -22.98
C MET A 1 -37.20 28.26 -23.85
N ASN A 2 -36.45 27.27 -23.38
CA ASN A 2 -36.16 26.69 -22.06
C ASN A 2 -34.63 26.47 -22.00
N HIS A 3 -33.88 26.92 -21.00
CA HIS A 3 -33.71 26.34 -19.66
C HIS A 3 -33.62 24.80 -19.69
N ASP A 4 -32.50 24.31 -19.17
CA ASP A 4 -32.28 22.92 -18.78
C ASP A 4 -32.05 21.96 -19.94
N VAL A 5 -30.95 22.21 -20.67
CA VAL A 5 -30.11 21.07 -21.05
C VAL A 5 -29.42 20.67 -19.77
N ASP A 6 -30.10 19.85 -18.99
CA ASP A 6 -29.47 19.04 -17.96
C ASP A 6 -28.37 18.28 -18.67
N TYR A 7 -27.15 18.82 -18.57
CA TYR A 7 -25.97 18.01 -18.55
C TYR A 7 -26.17 17.10 -17.34
N ASP A 8 -26.94 16.03 -17.53
CA ASP A 8 -26.69 14.74 -16.91
C ASP A 8 -25.27 14.37 -17.34
N ARG A 9 -24.34 15.07 -16.70
CA ARG A 9 -22.92 14.85 -16.63
C ARG A 9 -22.75 13.69 -15.68
N ASP A 10 -23.50 12.62 -15.95
CA ASP A 10 -23.20 11.26 -15.59
C ASP A 10 -22.06 10.90 -16.54
N GLY A 11 -20.95 11.61 -16.35
CA GLY A 11 -19.67 11.20 -16.83
C GLY A 11 -19.43 9.90 -16.13
N ASP A 12 -19.84 8.82 -16.79
CA ASP A 12 -19.25 7.51 -16.71
C ASP A 12 -17.74 7.71 -16.73
N ARG A 13 -17.18 7.96 -15.54
CA ARG A 13 -15.76 7.75 -15.28
C ARG A 13 -15.63 6.24 -15.23
N GLU A 14 -15.63 5.60 -16.40
CA GLU A 14 -15.28 4.20 -16.56
C GLU A 14 -13.87 3.91 -15.97
N ASP A 15 -13.06 4.95 -15.76
CA ASP A 15 -11.75 4.92 -15.09
C ASP A 15 -11.79 5.01 -13.55
N ALA A 16 -12.97 5.16 -12.92
CA ALA A 16 -13.05 5.24 -11.47
C ALA A 16 -12.91 3.83 -10.85
N LEU A 17 -11.84 3.60 -10.10
CA LEU A 17 -11.69 2.39 -9.30
C LEU A 17 -12.85 2.30 -8.29
N SER A 18 -13.51 1.14 -8.25
CA SER A 18 -14.49 0.87 -7.19
C SER A 18 -13.79 0.86 -5.82
N VAL A 19 -14.49 1.29 -4.77
CA VAL A 19 -13.96 1.25 -3.40
C VAL A 19 -13.44 -0.14 -3.05
N THR A 20 -14.19 -1.18 -3.43
CA THR A 20 -13.78 -2.58 -3.24
C THR A 20 -12.46 -2.90 -3.94
N SER A 21 -12.27 -2.45 -5.18
CA SER A 21 -11.01 -2.66 -5.92
C SER A 21 -9.84 -1.94 -5.26
N VAL A 22 -10.05 -0.74 -4.74
CA VAL A 22 -9.03 0.00 -3.99
C VAL A 22 -8.67 -0.75 -2.70
N MET A 23 -9.67 -1.19 -1.92
CA MET A 23 -9.42 -1.93 -0.67
C MET A 23 -8.69 -3.25 -0.92
N GLN A 24 -9.04 -3.98 -1.97
CA GLN A 24 -8.31 -5.20 -2.36
C GLN A 24 -6.85 -4.91 -2.74
N ALA A 25 -6.58 -3.81 -3.44
CA ALA A 25 -5.22 -3.41 -3.78
C ALA A 25 -4.41 -3.01 -2.54
N LEU A 26 -5.03 -2.32 -1.57
CA LEU A 26 -4.40 -1.96 -0.30
C LEU A 26 -4.11 -3.20 0.56
N GLN A 27 -5.04 -4.16 0.60
CA GLN A 27 -4.83 -5.45 1.29
C GLN A 27 -3.68 -6.23 0.67
N SER A 28 -3.62 -6.33 -0.67
CA SER A 28 -2.51 -6.99 -1.36
C SER A 28 -1.17 -6.26 -1.10
N SER A 29 -1.19 -4.94 -1.02
CA SER A 29 -0.01 -4.14 -0.70
C SER A 29 0.46 -4.39 0.73
N LEU A 30 -0.45 -4.55 1.71
CA LEU A 30 -0.12 -4.88 3.09
C LEU A 30 0.62 -6.22 3.18
N GLU A 31 0.12 -7.24 2.49
CA GLU A 31 0.75 -8.57 2.42
C GLU A 31 2.18 -8.49 1.84
N GLN A 32 2.37 -7.71 0.78
CA GLN A 32 3.69 -7.48 0.18
C GLN A 32 4.65 -6.74 1.12
N GLU A 33 4.18 -5.72 1.83
CA GLU A 33 4.99 -4.99 2.81
C GLU A 33 5.49 -5.93 3.92
N GLU A 34 4.61 -6.80 4.44
CA GLU A 34 5.00 -7.77 5.46
C GLU A 34 5.97 -8.84 4.93
N GLU A 35 5.79 -9.31 3.69
CA GLU A 35 6.71 -10.24 3.06
C GLU A 35 8.10 -9.64 2.87
N MET A 36 8.17 -8.42 2.32
CA MET A 36 9.42 -7.69 2.14
C MET A 36 10.13 -7.46 3.47
N MET A 37 9.39 -7.07 4.51
CA MET A 37 9.93 -6.89 5.86
C MET A 37 10.60 -8.18 6.36
N ARG A 38 9.88 -9.31 6.30
CA ARG A 38 10.42 -10.62 6.73
C ARG A 38 11.67 -10.99 5.94
N ASN A 39 11.64 -10.79 4.61
CA ASN A 39 12.77 -11.10 3.74
C ASN A 39 14.01 -10.27 4.10
N TYR A 40 13.86 -8.97 4.33
CA TYR A 40 15.00 -8.11 4.69
C TYR A 40 15.58 -8.44 6.06
N LEU A 41 14.75 -8.79 7.05
CA LEU A 41 15.23 -9.24 8.36
C LEU A 41 16.04 -10.54 8.25
N ILE A 42 15.53 -11.53 7.50
CA ILE A 42 16.25 -12.79 7.26
C ILE A 42 17.59 -12.54 6.56
N LEU A 43 17.63 -11.64 5.58
CA LEU A 43 18.87 -11.29 4.88
C LEU A 43 19.85 -10.55 5.80
N ALA A 44 19.37 -9.64 6.65
CA ALA A 44 20.19 -8.91 7.61
C ALA A 44 20.85 -9.85 8.63
N GLU A 45 20.13 -10.87 9.09
CA GLU A 45 20.66 -11.90 10.00
C GLU A 45 21.76 -12.76 9.36
N ARG A 46 21.67 -13.00 8.04
CA ARG A 46 22.60 -13.86 7.29
C ARG A 46 23.85 -13.14 6.79
N ILE A 47 23.89 -11.81 6.84
CA ILE A 47 25.06 -11.03 6.44
C ILE A 47 25.98 -10.85 7.63
N HIS A 48 27.22 -11.34 7.50
CA HIS A 48 28.22 -11.30 8.57
C HIS A 48 29.37 -10.33 8.27
N ASP A 49 29.70 -10.10 7.00
CA ASP A 49 30.90 -9.33 6.60
C ASP A 49 30.57 -7.96 5.99
N ASN A 50 29.34 -7.47 6.16
CA ASN A 50 28.90 -6.20 5.59
C ASN A 50 27.87 -5.49 6.47
N ASP A 51 28.37 -4.87 7.55
CA ASP A 51 27.56 -4.13 8.51
C ASP A 51 26.74 -3.01 7.85
N VAL A 52 27.31 -2.33 6.85
CA VAL A 52 26.61 -1.26 6.12
C VAL A 52 25.38 -1.81 5.38
N LEU A 53 25.51 -2.96 4.71
CA LEU A 53 24.38 -3.59 4.03
C LEU A 53 23.36 -4.13 5.04
N LYS A 54 23.82 -4.73 6.14
CA LYS A 54 22.96 -5.19 7.23
C LYS A 54 22.08 -4.05 7.77
N THR A 55 22.66 -2.92 8.13
CA THR A 55 21.90 -1.75 8.61
C THR A 55 20.92 -1.24 7.55
N ARG A 56 21.29 -1.26 6.26
CA ARG A 56 20.34 -0.87 5.20
C ARG A 56 19.14 -1.81 5.10
N LEU A 57 19.34 -3.10 5.24
CA LEU A 57 18.25 -4.09 5.23
C LEU A 57 17.34 -3.92 6.46
N GLU A 58 17.91 -3.68 7.64
CA GLU A 58 17.13 -3.36 8.85
C GLU A 58 16.30 -2.09 8.65
N ASN A 59 16.87 -1.04 8.06
CA ASN A 59 16.15 0.20 7.73
C ASN A 59 15.03 -0.02 6.70
N PHE A 60 15.23 -0.91 5.73
CA PHE A 60 14.17 -1.27 4.79
C PHE A 60 13.01 -1.97 5.51
N ALA A 61 13.32 -2.95 6.37
CA ALA A 61 12.32 -3.65 7.18
C ALA A 61 11.53 -2.70 8.09
N GLU A 62 12.20 -1.74 8.75
CA GLU A 62 11.52 -0.70 9.54
C GLU A 62 10.59 0.16 8.67
N GLY A 63 11.05 0.52 7.47
CA GLY A 63 10.24 1.22 6.47
C GLY A 63 8.98 0.43 6.07
N ASN A 64 9.12 -0.88 5.85
CA ASN A 64 7.98 -1.77 5.58
C ASN A 64 7.01 -1.79 6.76
N ALA A 65 7.51 -1.95 7.99
CA ALA A 65 6.68 -1.97 9.20
C ALA A 65 5.84 -0.68 9.35
N LYS A 66 6.45 0.47 9.06
CA LYS A 66 5.74 1.77 9.08
C LYS A 66 4.62 1.81 8.04
N ARG A 67 4.88 1.35 6.81
CA ARG A 67 3.88 1.33 5.73
C ARG A 67 2.77 0.33 6.00
N SER A 68 3.09 -0.87 6.51
CA SER A 68 2.11 -1.85 6.97
C SER A 68 1.15 -1.24 7.99
N ARG A 69 1.67 -0.48 8.97
CA ARG A 69 0.82 0.19 9.95
C ARG A 69 -0.11 1.22 9.32
N GLN A 70 0.40 2.04 8.41
CA GLN A 70 -0.42 3.00 7.66
C GLN A 70 -1.51 2.30 6.84
N LEU A 71 -1.20 1.19 6.18
CA LEU A 71 -2.16 0.41 5.42
C LEU A 71 -3.24 -0.22 6.31
N ILE A 72 -2.86 -0.75 7.48
CA ILE A 72 -3.81 -1.28 8.47
C ILE A 72 -4.76 -0.17 8.95
N ASP A 73 -4.22 1.02 9.25
CA ASP A 73 -5.03 2.16 9.66
C ASP A 73 -6.06 2.51 8.56
N GLU A 74 -5.64 2.62 7.30
CA GLU A 74 -6.55 2.88 6.17
C GLU A 74 -7.59 1.76 5.96
N LEU A 75 -7.20 0.49 6.04
CA LEU A 75 -8.13 -0.63 5.89
C LEU A 75 -9.16 -0.65 7.02
N SER A 76 -8.75 -0.35 8.26
CA SER A 76 -9.66 -0.29 9.42
C SER A 76 -10.63 0.89 9.40
N LEU A 77 -10.25 2.00 8.76
CA LEU A 77 -11.11 3.18 8.60
C LEU A 77 -12.20 2.99 7.52
N ASN A 78 -12.07 1.94 6.70
CA ASN A 78 -12.98 1.64 5.58
C ASN A 78 -13.74 0.30 5.76
N GLU A 79 -13.71 -0.30 6.95
CA GLU A 79 -14.58 -1.41 7.40
C GLU A 79 -15.91 -0.91 7.97
#